data_AF-A0A7X7LQI2-F1
#
_entry.id   AF-A0A7X7LQI2-F1
#
_cell.length_a   1.000
_cell.length_b   1.000
_cell.length_c   1.000
_cell.angle_alpha   90.00
_cell.angle_beta   90.00
_cell.angle_gamma   90.00
#
_symmetry.space_group_name_H-M   'P 1'
#
loop_
_entity.id
_entity.type
_entity.pdbx_description
1 polymer ?
#
loop_
_entity_poly.entity_id
_entity_poly.type
_entity_poly.pdbx_seq_one_letter_code
_entity_poly.pdbx_strand_id
1 'polypeptide(L)'
;HLVIPGGPGVRVDTQLYSGVTIPPFYDSLLAKIIVHAPTRKEAIRKMRVALEGLVIDGVTTNQELLYVMMHNPIFVKGTYDTNFLTRAIQEELNG
;
A
#
# COMPACT_ATOMS: atom_id res chain seq x y z
N HIS A 1 -9.00 14.73 4.27
CA HIS A 1 -8.22 15.25 3.14
C HIS A 1 -7.78 14.12 2.24
N LEU A 2 -7.41 14.43 0.99
CA LEU A 2 -6.88 13.45 0.03
C LEU A 2 -5.59 14.00 -0.58
N VAL A 3 -4.49 13.29 -0.41
CA VAL A 3 -3.22 13.54 -1.11
C VAL A 3 -2.82 12.26 -1.82
N ILE A 4 -2.73 12.34 -3.15
CA ILE A 4 -2.34 11.22 -4.00
C ILE A 4 -0.85 11.35 -4.34
N PRO A 5 -0.02 10.33 -4.04
CA PRO A 5 1.40 10.37 -4.34
C PRO A 5 1.65 10.35 -5.85
N GLY A 6 2.74 10.97 -6.28
CA GLY A 6 3.12 11.03 -7.69
C GLY A 6 4.64 11.06 -7.89
N GLY A 7 5.05 11.47 -9.09
CA GLY A 7 6.45 11.56 -9.48
C GLY A 7 6.92 10.41 -10.38
N PRO A 8 8.20 10.43 -10.80
CA PRO A 8 8.70 9.50 -11.82
C PRO A 8 8.55 8.01 -11.44
N GLY A 9 7.79 7.29 -12.25
CA GLY A 9 7.53 5.86 -12.05
C GLY A 9 6.59 5.56 -10.89
N VAL A 10 5.75 6.51 -10.46
CA VAL A 10 4.61 6.30 -9.57
C VAL A 10 3.34 6.65 -10.33
N ARG A 11 2.38 5.72 -10.36
CA ARG A 11 1.06 5.90 -10.95
C ARG A 11 0.01 5.50 -9.93
N VAL A 12 -1.06 6.28 -9.84
CA VAL A 12 -2.21 5.96 -8.98
C VAL A 12 -3.48 5.91 -9.81
N ASP A 13 -4.15 4.76 -9.80
CA ASP A 13 -5.49 4.61 -10.36
C ASP A 13 -6.49 4.63 -9.20
N THR A 14 -7.38 5.61 -9.18
CA THR A 14 -8.41 5.73 -8.13
C THR A 14 -9.64 6.47 -8.66
N GLN A 15 -10.79 6.19 -8.04
CA GLN A 15 -12.01 7.00 -8.21
C GLN A 15 -12.17 8.04 -7.09
N LEU A 16 -11.23 8.10 -6.14
CA LEU A 16 -11.28 9.04 -5.03
C LEU A 16 -11.03 10.47 -5.51
N TYR A 17 -11.80 11.38 -4.94
CA TYR A 17 -11.58 12.83 -4.99
C TYR A 17 -12.01 13.43 -3.64
N SER A 18 -11.50 14.60 -3.28
CA SER A 18 -11.85 15.23 -2.01
C SER A 18 -13.36 15.46 -1.90
N GLY A 19 -13.97 15.01 -0.81
CA GLY A 19 -15.41 15.13 -0.56
C GLY A 19 -16.29 14.03 -1.15
N VAL A 20 -15.70 13.01 -1.80
CA VAL A 20 -16.47 11.83 -2.25
C VAL A 20 -16.99 11.02 -1.05
N THR A 21 -18.23 10.55 -1.13
CA THR A 21 -18.78 9.57 -0.20
C THR A 21 -18.55 8.18 -0.76
N ILE A 22 -17.93 7.30 0.03
CA ILE A 22 -17.68 5.91 -0.37
C ILE A 22 -18.93 5.07 -0.05
N PRO A 23 -19.64 4.54 -1.06
CA PRO A 23 -20.82 3.71 -0.84
C PRO A 23 -20.43 2.34 -0.26
N PRO A 24 -21.19 1.79 0.71
CA PRO A 24 -20.88 0.48 1.31
C PRO A 24 -21.25 -0.72 0.42
N PHE A 25 -21.84 -0.48 -0.76
CA PHE A 25 -22.38 -1.52 -1.64
C PHE A 25 -21.38 -2.05 -2.69
N TYR A 26 -20.17 -1.48 -2.75
CA TYR A 26 -19.14 -1.84 -3.71
C TYR A 26 -17.92 -2.42 -3.00
N ASP A 27 -16.97 -2.95 -3.79
CA ASP A 27 -15.69 -3.42 -3.27
C ASP A 27 -14.96 -2.31 -2.50
N SER A 28 -14.27 -2.71 -1.44
CA SER A 28 -13.45 -1.87 -0.54
C SER A 28 -12.23 -1.23 -1.20
N LEU A 29 -11.96 -1.52 -2.48
CA LEU A 29 -10.81 -1.01 -3.21
C LEU A 29 -10.90 0.51 -3.43
N LEU A 30 -10.07 1.26 -2.71
CA LEU A 30 -10.01 2.72 -2.80
C LEU A 30 -9.07 3.22 -3.91
N ALA A 31 -7.87 2.67 -3.99
CA ALA A 31 -6.84 3.09 -4.93
C ALA A 31 -5.86 1.95 -5.24
N LYS A 32 -5.31 1.96 -6.45
CA LYS A 32 -4.17 1.11 -6.83
C LYS A 32 -2.94 2.01 -7.00
N ILE A 33 -1.93 1.81 -6.17
CA ILE A 33 -0.63 2.50 -6.29
C ILE A 33 0.33 1.56 -6.99
N ILE A 34 0.89 2.01 -8.11
CA ILE A 34 1.74 1.22 -8.98
C ILE A 34 3.08 1.95 -9.08
N VAL A 35 4.16 1.25 -8.74
CA VAL A 35 5.52 1.79 -8.83
C VAL A 35 6.38 0.98 -9.78
N HIS A 36 7.26 1.67 -10.49
CA HIS A 36 8.23 1.08 -11.41
C HIS A 36 9.64 1.58 -11.10
N ALA A 37 10.60 0.65 -11.09
CA ALA A 37 12.03 0.90 -10.96
C ALA A 37 12.85 -0.27 -11.55
N PRO A 38 14.12 -0.06 -11.93
CA PRO A 38 14.97 -1.11 -12.52
C PRO A 38 15.16 -2.35 -11.66
N THR A 39 15.13 -2.21 -10.33
CA THR A 39 15.30 -3.35 -9.41
C THR A 39 14.15 -3.48 -8.43
N ARG A 40 13.91 -4.71 -7.93
CA ARG A 40 12.93 -4.97 -6.87
C ARG A 40 13.16 -4.09 -5.64
N LYS A 41 14.42 -3.95 -5.21
CA LYS A 41 14.78 -3.17 -4.02
C LYS A 41 14.46 -1.68 -4.20
N GLU A 42 14.71 -1.12 -5.38
CA GLU A 42 14.34 0.26 -5.69
C GLU A 42 12.83 0.44 -5.80
N ALA A 43 12.11 -0.52 -6.39
CA ALA A 43 10.66 -0.49 -6.47
C ALA A 43 10.03 -0.51 -5.06
N ILE A 44 10.52 -1.35 -4.16
CA ILE A 44 10.07 -1.36 -2.76
C ILE A 44 10.34 -0.01 -2.08
N ARG A 45 11.55 0.55 -2.22
CA ARG A 45 11.87 1.86 -1.64
C ARG A 45 10.96 2.96 -2.17
N LYS A 46 10.67 2.94 -3.48
CA LYS A 46 9.73 3.87 -4.11
C LYS A 46 8.31 3.68 -3.58
N MET A 47 7.86 2.43 -3.38
CA MET A 47 6.55 2.15 -2.78
C MET A 47 6.44 2.70 -1.35
N ARG A 48 7.50 2.59 -0.54
CA ARG A 48 7.52 3.15 0.83
C ARG A 48 7.26 4.65 0.80
N VAL A 49 8.01 5.40 -0.02
CA VAL A 49 7.82 6.85 -0.18
C VAL A 49 6.43 7.18 -0.72
N ALA A 50 5.91 6.41 -1.67
CA ALA A 50 4.56 6.61 -2.20
C ALA A 50 3.49 6.40 -1.11
N LEU A 51 3.63 5.37 -0.27
CA LEU A 51 2.74 5.10 0.85
C LEU A 51 2.88 6.12 1.99
N GLU A 52 4.07 6.65 2.25
CA GLU A 52 4.28 7.76 3.22
C GLU A 52 3.61 9.05 2.74
N GLY A 53 3.65 9.33 1.43
CA GLY A 53 3.03 10.52 0.84
C GLY A 53 1.53 10.39 0.57
N LEU A 54 0.94 9.20 0.76
CA LEU A 54 -0.50 8.99 0.60
C LEU A 54 -1.23 9.45 1.86
N VAL A 55 -2.20 10.35 1.69
CA VAL A 55 -3.10 10.77 2.78
C VAL A 55 -4.53 10.50 2.35
N ILE A 56 -5.24 9.68 3.12
CA ILE A 56 -6.67 9.39 2.97
C ILE A 56 -7.32 9.52 4.35
N ASP A 57 -8.01 10.62 4.62
CA ASP A 57 -8.75 10.78 5.88
C ASP A 57 -10.22 10.45 5.73
N GLY A 58 -10.84 10.05 6.84
CA GLY A 58 -12.28 9.81 6.95
C GLY A 58 -12.71 8.36 6.73
N VAL A 59 -11.77 7.48 6.36
CA VAL A 59 -11.98 6.03 6.28
C VAL A 59 -10.76 5.27 6.80
N THR A 60 -10.99 4.14 7.45
CA THR A 60 -9.91 3.20 7.79
C THR A 60 -9.42 2.52 6.52
N THR A 61 -8.10 2.46 6.34
CA THR A 61 -7.46 1.81 5.19
C THR A 61 -6.46 0.75 5.64
N ASN A 62 -6.02 -0.10 4.71
CA ASN A 62 -4.93 -1.04 4.94
C ASN A 62 -3.54 -0.46 4.60
N GLN A 63 -3.41 0.87 4.45
CA GLN A 63 -2.18 1.55 4.05
C GLN A 63 -1.00 1.22 4.97
N GLU A 64 -1.21 1.24 6.29
CA GLU A 64 -0.18 0.93 7.28
C GLU A 64 0.33 -0.51 7.15
N LEU A 65 -0.58 -1.49 7.03
CA LEU A 65 -0.22 -2.88 6.79
C LEU A 65 0.63 -3.02 5.53
N LEU A 66 0.23 -2.38 4.43
CA LEU A 66 1.01 -2.42 3.18
C LEU A 66 2.39 -1.78 3.36
N TYR A 67 2.50 -0.70 4.12
CA TYR A 67 3.76 -0.02 4.43
C TYR A 67 4.70 -0.88 5.28
N VAL A 68 4.18 -1.53 6.32
CA VAL A 68 4.93 -2.48 7.16
C VAL A 68 5.40 -3.67 6.33
N MET A 69 4.55 -4.21 5.44
CA MET A 69 4.96 -5.28 4.52
C MET A 69 6.10 -4.86 3.59
N MET A 70 6.19 -3.59 3.18
CA MET A 70 7.36 -3.11 2.43
C MET A 70 8.67 -3.16 3.23
N HIS A 71 8.61 -3.24 4.57
CA HIS A 71 9.75 -3.35 5.48
C HIS A 71 10.07 -4.80 5.89
N ASN A 72 9.11 -5.72 5.75
CA ASN A 72 9.30 -7.11 6.11
C ASN A 72 10.45 -7.78 5.32
N PRO A 73 11.47 -8.37 5.98
CA PRO A 73 12.63 -8.96 5.30
C PRO A 73 12.29 -10.10 4.33
N ILE A 74 11.30 -10.94 4.66
CA ILE A 74 10.86 -12.06 3.82
C ILE A 74 10.22 -11.52 2.54
N PHE A 75 9.33 -10.51 2.69
CA PHE A 75 8.75 -9.82 1.54
C PHE A 75 9.85 -9.19 0.69
N VAL A 76 10.76 -8.41 1.28
CA VAL A 76 11.85 -7.75 0.57
C VAL A 76 12.73 -8.73 -0.21
N LYS A 77 13.04 -9.90 0.38
CA LYS A 77 13.84 -10.96 -0.26
C LYS A 77 13.08 -11.67 -1.41
N GLY A 78 11.75 -11.62 -1.42
CA GLY A 78 10.94 -12.30 -2.44
C GLY A 78 10.78 -13.79 -2.21
N THR A 79 11.05 -14.29 -1.00
CA THR A 79 11.01 -15.72 -0.67
C THR A 79 9.79 -16.05 0.18
N TYR A 80 8.61 -16.07 -0.45
CA TYR A 80 7.34 -16.29 0.22
C TYR A 80 6.36 -17.12 -0.63
N ASP A 81 5.36 -17.69 0.04
CA ASP A 81 4.27 -18.47 -0.54
C ASP A 81 2.91 -17.76 -0.32
N THR A 82 1.82 -18.39 -0.76
CA THR A 82 0.46 -17.84 -0.66
C THR A 82 -0.04 -17.69 0.79
N ASN A 83 0.55 -18.39 1.76
CA ASN A 83 0.20 -18.32 3.17
C ASN A 83 1.08 -17.32 3.96
N PHE A 84 2.04 -16.66 3.30
CA PHE A 84 2.97 -15.73 3.94
C PHE A 84 2.25 -14.61 4.69
N LEU A 85 1.26 -13.95 4.07
CA LEU A 85 0.60 -12.81 4.68
C LEU A 85 -0.10 -13.18 5.99
N THR A 86 -0.76 -14.34 6.03
CA THR A 86 -1.41 -14.86 7.24
C THR A 86 -0.40 -15.06 8.37
N ARG A 87 0.78 -15.62 8.07
CA ARG A 87 1.85 -15.80 9.06
C ARG A 87 2.44 -14.46 9.52
N ALA A 88 2.70 -13.55 8.57
CA ALA A 88 3.26 -12.24 8.88
C ALA A 88 2.35 -11.39 9.76
N ILE A 89 1.03 -11.40 9.51
CA ILE A 89 0.05 -10.70 10.35
C ILE A 89 -0.03 -11.33 11.75
N GLN A 90 0.01 -12.66 11.84
CA GLN A 90 -0.02 -13.34 13.14
C GLN A 90 1.22 -13.01 13.99
N GLU A 91 2.40 -12.89 13.37
CA GLU A 91 3.63 -12.48 14.05
C GLU A 91 3.56 -11.04 14.56
N GLU A 92 3.07 -10.09 13.75
CA GLU A 92 2.86 -8.69 14.15
C GLU A 92 1.85 -8.53 15.29
N LEU A 93 0.78 -9.34 15.32
CA LEU A 93 -0.23 -9.29 16.40
C LEU A 93 0.25 -9.94 17.71
N ASN A 94 1.27 -10.80 17.65
CA ASN A 94 1.79 -11.54 18.79
C ASN A 94 3.03 -10.88 19.42
N GLY A 95 3.58 -9.84 18.79
CA GLY A 95 4.74 -9.06 19.25
C GLY A 95 4.33 -7.76 19.92
#